data_AF-A0A151Z249-F1
#
_entry.id   AF-A0A151Z249-F1
#
_cell.length_a   1.000
_cell.length_b   1.000
_cell.length_c   1.000
_cell.angle_alpha   90.00
_cell.angle_beta   90.00
_cell.angle_gamma   90.00
#
_symmetry.space_group_name_H-M   'P 1'
#
loop_
_entity.id
_entity.type
_entity.pdbx_description
1 polymer ?
#
loop_
_entity_poly.entity_id
_entity_poly.type
_entity_poly.pdbx_seq_one_letter_code
_entity_poly.pdbx_strand_id
1 'polypeptide(L)'
;MNSQWKAKIQSIADKEEKILQKLLNYAPQPHLTEVMDNCSLCYKKTHRLHIRIVEDPEGLFEDGVKVCKKCAEKCGLSELLNEKSASYHGLTEAILRIRGEISLKNLSD
;
A
#
# COMPACT_ATOMS: atom_id res chain seq x y z
N MET A 1 14.67 -4.68 1.69
CA MET A 1 14.09 -3.46 2.31
C MET A 1 14.88 -3.12 3.58
N ASN A 2 15.48 -1.93 3.67
CA ASN A 2 16.35 -1.58 4.81
C ASN A 2 15.56 -1.33 6.12
N SER A 3 16.24 -1.32 7.27
CA SER A 3 15.61 -1.21 8.59
C SER A 3 14.93 0.14 8.81
N GLN A 4 15.52 1.24 8.32
CA GLN A 4 14.95 2.59 8.43
C GLN A 4 13.62 2.71 7.69
N TRP A 5 13.53 2.12 6.50
CA TRP A 5 12.30 2.12 5.69
C TRP A 5 11.18 1.31 6.34
N LYS A 6 11.51 0.14 6.90
CA LYS A 6 10.56 -0.66 7.71
C LYS A 6 10.01 0.15 8.88
N ALA A 7 10.87 0.86 9.61
CA ALA A 7 10.46 1.70 10.72
C ALA A 7 9.55 2.86 10.27
N LYS A 8 9.84 3.48 9.10
CA LYS A 8 8.99 4.53 8.51
C LYS A 8 7.59 4.01 8.20
N ILE A 9 7.48 2.89 7.48
CA ILE A 9 6.19 2.25 7.16
C ILE A 9 5.41 1.93 8.44
N GLN A 10 6.07 1.34 9.43
CA GLN A 10 5.46 0.99 10.72
C GLN A 10 4.91 2.24 11.43
N SER A 11 5.68 3.33 11.47
CA SER A 11 5.25 4.59 12.08
C SER A 11 4.02 5.17 11.39
N ILE A 12 3.94 5.07 10.06
CA ILE A 12 2.76 5.49 9.29
C ILE A 12 1.58 4.56 9.60
N ALA A 13 1.78 3.24 9.59
CA ALA A 13 0.73 2.27 9.90
C ALA A 13 0.08 2.53 11.26
N ASP A 14 0.88 2.81 12.29
CA ASP A 14 0.38 3.09 13.64
C ASP A 14 -0.46 4.38 13.70
N LYS A 15 -0.15 5.37 12.84
CA LYS A 15 -0.92 6.61 12.72
C LYS A 15 -2.23 6.37 11.95
N GLU A 16 -2.15 5.74 10.78
CA GLU A 16 -3.30 5.43 9.94
C GLU A 16 -4.30 4.53 10.67
N GLU A 17 -3.83 3.53 11.40
CA GLU A 17 -4.68 2.63 12.19
C GLU A 17 -5.53 3.41 13.22
N LYS A 18 -4.92 4.34 13.95
CA LYS A 18 -5.63 5.21 14.92
C LYS A 18 -6.65 6.12 14.23
N ILE A 19 -6.33 6.63 13.05
CA ILE A 19 -7.24 7.48 12.27
C ILE A 19 -8.43 6.66 11.78
N LEU A 20 -8.18 5.51 11.15
CA LEU A 20 -9.20 4.60 10.63
C LEU A 20 -10.12 4.10 11.74
N GLN A 21 -9.59 3.69 12.90
CA GLN A 21 -10.43 3.26 14.04
C GLN A 21 -11.35 4.38 14.53
N LYS A 22 -10.85 5.63 14.62
CA LYS A 22 -11.69 6.78 14.97
C LYS A 22 -12.81 7.00 13.95
N LEU A 23 -12.48 6.94 12.66
CA LEU A 23 -13.46 7.12 11.58
C LEU A 23 -14.52 6.01 11.61
N LEU A 24 -14.12 4.76 11.77
CA LEU A 24 -15.03 3.61 11.84
C LEU A 24 -15.97 3.66 13.05
N ASN A 25 -15.50 4.17 14.19
CA ASN A 25 -16.33 4.39 15.38
C ASN A 25 -17.37 5.50 15.18
N TYR A 26 -17.04 6.54 14.40
CA TYR A 26 -17.94 7.64 14.13
C TYR A 26 -18.97 7.28 13.03
N ALA A 27 -18.50 6.66 11.96
CA ALA A 27 -19.31 6.23 10.83
C ALA A 27 -18.69 4.97 10.20
N PRO A 28 -19.24 3.76 10.44
CA PRO A 28 -18.69 2.55 9.86
C PRO A 28 -18.91 2.54 8.34
N GLN A 29 -17.82 2.75 7.61
CA GLN A 29 -17.80 2.75 6.16
C GLN A 29 -16.85 1.64 5.65
N PRO A 30 -17.37 0.56 5.05
CA PRO A 30 -16.57 -0.60 4.65
C PRO A 30 -15.38 -0.25 3.74
N HIS A 31 -15.52 0.77 2.88
CA HIS A 31 -14.50 1.18 1.93
C HIS A 31 -13.24 1.76 2.61
N LEU A 32 -13.34 2.26 3.85
CA LEU A 32 -12.17 2.74 4.62
C LEU A 32 -11.16 1.62 4.91
N THR A 33 -11.62 0.36 4.86
CA THR A 33 -10.79 -0.83 5.08
C THR A 33 -10.79 -1.76 3.86
N GLU A 34 -10.93 -1.20 2.66
CA GLU A 34 -10.88 -1.98 1.43
C GLU A 34 -9.47 -2.56 1.20
N VAL A 35 -9.37 -3.89 1.15
CA VAL A 35 -8.11 -4.64 0.93
C VAL A 35 -7.77 -4.83 -0.54
N MET A 36 -8.64 -4.39 -1.43
CA MET A 36 -8.52 -4.53 -2.87
C MET A 36 -8.26 -3.17 -3.50
N ASP A 37 -7.40 -3.12 -4.51
CA ASP A 37 -7.07 -1.88 -5.22
C ASP A 37 -6.76 -2.18 -6.70
N ASN A 38 -6.83 -1.17 -7.54
CA ASN A 38 -6.66 -1.30 -8.99
C ASN A 38 -5.20 -1.05 -9.40
N CYS A 39 -4.71 -1.91 -10.29
CA CYS A 39 -3.45 -1.67 -11.00
C CYS A 39 -3.64 -0.64 -12.11
N SER A 40 -2.80 0.39 -12.17
CA SER A 40 -2.81 1.42 -13.22
C SER A 40 -2.44 0.91 -14.61
N LEU A 41 -1.78 -0.25 -14.73
CA LEU A 41 -1.37 -0.82 -16.03
C LEU A 41 -2.37 -1.82 -16.61
N CYS A 42 -2.79 -2.82 -15.82
CA CYS A 42 -3.71 -3.86 -16.32
C CYS A 42 -5.16 -3.64 -15.92
N TYR A 43 -5.45 -2.60 -15.13
CA TYR A 43 -6.79 -2.25 -14.61
C TYR A 43 -7.48 -3.34 -13.79
N LYS A 44 -6.79 -4.43 -13.47
CA LYS A 44 -7.32 -5.50 -12.63
C LYS A 44 -7.33 -5.07 -11.17
N LYS A 45 -8.45 -5.35 -10.50
CA LYS A 45 -8.57 -5.26 -9.05
C LYS A 45 -7.77 -6.42 -8.43
N THR A 46 -6.84 -6.10 -7.53
CA THR A 46 -5.98 -7.08 -6.85
C THR A 46 -5.82 -6.69 -5.38
N HIS A 47 -5.35 -7.62 -4.57
CA HIS A 47 -5.07 -7.34 -3.17
C HIS A 47 -3.98 -6.26 -3.03
N ARG A 48 -4.13 -5.32 -2.09
CA ARG A 48 -3.19 -4.22 -1.83
C ARG A 48 -1.76 -4.70 -1.54
N LEU A 49 -1.62 -5.88 -0.91
CA LEU A 49 -0.33 -6.56 -0.69
C LEU A 49 0.46 -6.83 -1.98
N HIS A 50 -0.24 -6.89 -3.12
CA HIS A 50 0.33 -7.12 -4.43
C HIS A 50 0.43 -5.84 -5.27
N ILE A 51 0.11 -4.66 -4.73
CA ILE A 51 0.34 -3.37 -5.38
C ILE A 51 1.66 -2.79 -4.86
N ARG A 52 2.38 -2.11 -5.75
CA ARG A 52 3.58 -1.31 -5.49
C ARG A 52 3.41 0.07 -6.09
N ILE A 53 4.00 1.07 -5.45
CA ILE A 53 4.19 2.38 -6.07
C ILE A 53 5.50 2.30 -6.85
N VAL A 54 5.40 2.41 -8.17
CA VAL A 54 6.55 2.31 -9.09
C VAL A 54 6.70 3.58 -9.89
N GLU A 55 7.85 3.74 -10.55
CA GLU A 55 8.08 4.82 -11.52
C GLU A 55 6.97 4.84 -12.58
N ASP A 56 6.50 6.05 -12.90
CA ASP A 56 5.53 6.24 -13.97
C ASP A 56 6.23 6.18 -15.34
N PRO A 57 5.93 5.19 -16.19
CA PRO A 57 6.56 5.07 -17.51
C PRO A 57 6.26 6.26 -18.43
N GLU A 58 5.17 7.00 -18.20
CA GLU A 58 4.83 8.18 -18.98
C GLU A 58 5.43 9.47 -18.40
N GLY A 59 6.02 9.42 -17.20
CA GLY A 59 6.59 10.59 -16.52
C GLY A 59 5.55 11.67 -16.16
N LEU A 60 4.27 11.33 -16.10
CA LEU A 60 3.17 12.24 -15.77
C LEU A 60 3.02 12.44 -14.26
N PHE A 61 3.41 11.43 -13.47
CA PHE A 61 3.30 11.43 -12.02
C PHE A 61 4.68 11.27 -11.36
N GLU A 62 5.24 12.36 -10.83
CA GLU A 62 6.55 12.38 -10.16
C GLU A 62 6.62 11.42 -8.96
N ASP A 63 5.52 11.26 -8.23
CA ASP A 63 5.47 10.35 -7.08
C ASP A 63 5.21 8.88 -7.46
N GLY A 64 5.04 8.58 -8.75
CA GLY A 64 4.80 7.25 -9.28
C GLY A 64 3.34 6.77 -9.25
N VAL A 65 3.12 5.54 -9.73
CA VAL A 65 1.80 4.97 -9.99
C VAL A 65 1.62 3.61 -9.29
N LYS A 66 0.36 3.25 -9.02
CA LYS A 66 0.00 1.98 -8.37
C LYS A 66 0.02 0.84 -9.38
N VAL A 67 0.94 -0.09 -9.25
CA VAL A 67 1.08 -1.19 -10.21
C VAL A 67 1.13 -2.52 -9.47
N CYS A 68 0.44 -3.53 -9.99
CA CYS A 68 0.51 -4.87 -9.39
C CYS A 68 1.89 -5.51 -9.64
N LYS A 69 2.38 -6.33 -8.70
CA LYS A 69 3.68 -7.01 -8.78
C LYS A 69 3.91 -7.67 -10.14
N LYS A 70 2.91 -8.39 -10.66
CA LYS A 70 2.97 -9.05 -11.98
C LYS A 70 3.24 -8.07 -13.13
N CYS A 71 2.62 -6.90 -13.12
CA CYS A 71 2.84 -5.88 -14.14
C CYS A 71 4.19 -5.20 -13.95
N ALA A 72 4.58 -4.91 -12.71
CA ALA A 72 5.89 -4.33 -12.41
C ALA A 72 7.03 -5.25 -12.89
N GLU A 73 6.97 -6.54 -12.56
CA GLU A 73 7.93 -7.56 -13.02
C GLU A 73 7.97 -7.67 -14.54
N LYS A 74 6.81 -7.75 -15.20
CA LYS A 74 6.71 -7.85 -16.67
C LYS A 74 7.31 -6.64 -17.39
N CYS A 75 7.16 -5.45 -16.81
CA CYS A 75 7.61 -4.19 -17.39
C CYS A 75 8.99 -3.74 -16.87
N GLY A 76 9.63 -4.50 -15.98
CA GLY A 76 10.90 -4.11 -15.36
C GLY A 76 10.82 -2.84 -14.50
N LEU A 77 9.65 -2.53 -13.94
CA LEU A 77 9.44 -1.33 -13.14
C LEU A 77 9.88 -1.55 -11.70
N SER A 78 10.68 -0.61 -11.18
CA SER A 78 11.18 -0.65 -9.81
C SER A 78 10.23 0.07 -8.85
N GLU A 79 10.10 -0.48 -7.65
CA GLU A 79 9.37 0.16 -6.57
C GLU A 79 10.09 1.42 -6.09
N LEU A 80 9.34 2.52 -5.97
CA LEU A 80 9.84 3.78 -5.45
C LEU A 80 9.98 3.72 -3.92
N LEU A 81 11.04 4.31 -3.41
CA LEU A 81 11.28 4.49 -1.97
C LEU A 81 10.97 5.94 -1.53
N ASN A 82 9.81 6.45 -1.94
CA ASN A 82 9.35 7.81 -1.67
C ASN A 82 8.18 7.88 -0.67
N GLU A 83 7.75 9.08 -0.29
CA GLU A 83 6.68 9.25 0.69
C GLU A 83 5.37 8.57 0.28
N LYS A 84 4.98 8.65 -1.01
CA LYS A 84 3.77 7.99 -1.52
C LYS A 84 3.81 6.48 -1.35
N SER A 85 4.95 5.86 -1.64
CA SER A 85 5.17 4.43 -1.41
C SER A 85 5.07 4.06 0.07
N ALA A 86 5.76 4.81 0.94
CA ALA A 86 5.69 4.59 2.39
C ALA A 86 4.25 4.71 2.93
N SER A 87 3.51 5.73 2.49
CA SER A 87 2.12 5.96 2.87
C SER A 87 1.20 4.86 2.37
N TYR A 88 1.39 4.38 1.15
CA TYR A 88 0.60 3.27 0.61
C TYR A 88 0.78 1.98 1.42
N HIS A 89 2.03 1.64 1.75
CA HIS A 89 2.34 0.47 2.58
C HIS A 89 1.84 0.62 4.00
N GLY A 90 2.05 1.78 4.62
CA GLY A 90 1.58 2.06 5.99
C GLY A 90 0.06 1.94 6.11
N LEU A 91 -0.68 2.54 5.17
CA LEU A 91 -2.14 2.41 5.11
C LEU A 91 -2.57 0.95 4.88
N THR A 92 -1.89 0.25 3.98
CA THR A 92 -2.19 -1.17 3.74
C THR A 92 -1.99 -2.01 4.99
N GLU A 93 -0.91 -1.79 5.74
CA GLU A 93 -0.68 -2.51 6.99
C GLU A 93 -1.74 -2.18 8.04
N ALA A 94 -2.12 -0.90 8.18
CA ALA A 94 -3.18 -0.48 9.10
C ALA A 94 -4.52 -1.14 8.78
N ILE A 95 -4.91 -1.18 7.49
CA ILE A 95 -6.14 -1.85 7.04
C ILE A 95 -6.12 -3.34 7.40
N LEU A 96 -5.00 -4.02 7.16
CA LEU A 96 -4.89 -5.46 7.46
C LEU A 96 -5.02 -5.73 8.96
N ARG A 97 -4.37 -4.93 9.80
CA ARG A 97 -4.50 -5.05 11.26
C ARG A 97 -5.93 -4.87 11.73
N ILE A 98 -6.64 -3.86 11.24
CA ILE A 98 -8.05 -3.61 11.60
C ILE A 98 -8.95 -4.77 11.20
N ARG A 99 -8.67 -5.43 10.07
CA ARG A 99 -9.43 -6.59 9.59
C ARG A 99 -9.04 -7.91 10.25
N GLY A 100 -8.02 -7.92 11.10
CA GLY A 100 -7.46 -9.15 11.67
C GLY A 100 -6.72 -10.01 10.64
N GLU A 101 -6.32 -9.43 9.51
CA GLU A 101 -5.55 -10.10 8.46
C GLU A 101 -4.04 -10.02 8.74
N ILE A 102 -3.29 -10.99 8.22
CA ILE A 102 -1.85 -11.17 8.47
C ILE A 102 -1.05 -9.92 8.01
N SER A 103 -0.22 -9.36 8.90
CA SER A 103 0.61 -8.16 8.65
C SER A 103 1.65 -8.35 7.54
N LEU A 104 2.06 -7.24 6.89
CA LEU A 104 3.20 -7.17 5.97
C LEU A 104 4.50 -7.77 6.52
N LYS A 105 4.66 -7.84 7.86
CA LYS A 105 5.82 -8.49 8.50
C LYS A 105 5.97 -9.95 8.13
N ASN A 106 4.86 -10.63 7.83
CA ASN A 106 4.83 -12.06 7.56
C ASN A 106 4.88 -12.39 6.05
N LEU A 107 4.98 -11.38 5.18
CA LEU A 107 5.05 -11.54 3.72
C LEU A 107 6.49 -11.37 3.21
N SER A 108 7.45 -11.73 4.05
CA SER A 108 8.89 -11.65 3.74
C SER A 108 9.41 -12.88 2.98
N ASP A 109 8.53 -13.70 2.42
CA ASP A 109 8.86 -14.84 1.56
C ASP A 109 8.64 -14.49 0.08
#